data_AF-A0A0F2JLT6-F1
#
_entry.id   AF-A0A0F2JLT6-F1
#
_cell.length_a   1.000
_cell.length_b   1.000
_cell.length_c   1.000
_cell.angle_alpha   90.00
_cell.angle_beta   90.00
_cell.angle_gamma   90.00
#
_symmetry.space_group_name_H-M   'P 1'
#
loop_
_entity.id
_entity.type
_entity.pdbx_description
1 polymer ?
#
loop_
_entity_poly.entity_id
_entity_poly.type
_entity_poly.pdbx_seq_one_letter_code
_entity_poly.pdbx_strand_id
1 'polypeptide(L)'
;MSEQLTAFKELRTAQLSITTSWLFNGTTIEDNVVPITTGSGTIAIAYDQAVLSSGSAINSTATIRTAGIVPPAPGIGLLGRISGLFSPGVVGSTQYIGIDDAANALFFGFNGATFGIMIRSHGIDNFVPQNQWNSDQLLGPGNAFILNPLKGNIYSVQYQCLGYGHVDFAVEDPFSGYPVLVHRYSSLNSELTPAFNTRYSFLVAEVKNYTNATDIFIKTPAAALFAEGSPALPITGTAAASAGNLYSVTTGTLAVVSNGYLVLQLINPVNNRKSAFIQRISSGGIHNTIVDVFRNATFEAVGTALTPLNQHFSFPDQSGFTVKYLTQKDDPTEGGEILLSTIALSGNTSIDYVGTIIVPPGWSFYIRLLNPNSSGSSNNITVVWSEILT
;
A
#
# COMPACT_ATOMS: atom_id res chain seq x y z
N MET A 1 11.63 5.18 33.25
CA MET A 1 10.76 5.74 32.19
C MET A 1 9.33 5.37 32.54
N SER A 2 8.39 6.31 32.62
CA SER A 2 6.98 5.96 32.82
C SER A 2 6.43 5.40 31.50
N GLU A 3 6.02 4.15 31.49
CA GLU A 3 5.36 3.55 30.33
C GLU A 3 4.10 4.37 29.98
N GLN A 4 3.93 4.72 28.70
CA GLN A 4 2.74 5.43 28.25
C GLN A 4 1.59 4.42 28.17
N LEU A 5 0.72 4.46 29.18
CA LEU A 5 -0.44 3.59 29.25
C LEU A 5 -1.65 4.20 28.50
N THR A 6 -2.56 3.35 28.03
CA THR A 6 -3.88 3.76 27.53
C THR A 6 -4.70 4.35 28.67
N ALA A 7 -5.84 4.96 28.35
CA ALA A 7 -6.80 5.41 29.38
C ALA A 7 -7.27 4.26 30.30
N PHE A 8 -7.06 3.01 29.89
CA PHE A 8 -7.42 1.80 30.62
C PHE A 8 -6.21 1.06 31.22
N LYS A 9 -5.05 1.73 31.31
CA LYS A 9 -3.82 1.18 31.92
C LYS A 9 -3.20 -0.01 31.17
N GLU A 10 -3.54 -0.18 29.91
CA GLU A 10 -2.85 -1.12 29.01
C GLU A 10 -1.63 -0.42 28.40
N LEU A 11 -0.60 -1.17 28.00
CA LEU A 11 0.52 -0.59 27.27
C LEU A 11 -0.02 -0.02 25.94
N ARG A 12 0.18 1.28 25.66
CA ARG A 12 -0.12 1.82 24.32
C ARG A 12 0.84 1.17 23.34
N THR A 13 0.34 0.27 22.51
CA THR A 13 1.11 -0.31 21.42
C THR A 13 0.84 0.48 20.14
N ALA A 14 1.90 0.97 19.49
CA ALA A 14 1.81 1.39 18.10
C ALA A 14 1.96 0.12 17.25
N GLN A 15 0.90 -0.29 16.57
CA GLN A 15 0.97 -1.43 15.65
C GLN A 15 1.68 -0.97 14.36
N LEU A 16 2.80 -1.61 14.04
CA LEU A 16 3.45 -1.46 12.73
C LEU A 16 2.68 -2.29 11.70
N SER A 17 2.25 -1.67 10.61
CA SER A 17 1.62 -2.36 9.49
C SER A 17 2.61 -2.50 8.34
N ILE A 18 2.94 -3.74 7.95
CA ILE A 18 3.73 -4.00 6.74
C ILE A 18 2.92 -3.52 5.54
N THR A 19 3.51 -2.62 4.75
CA THR A 19 2.87 -2.11 3.54
C THR A 19 3.45 -2.76 2.28
N THR A 20 4.76 -3.02 2.26
CA THR A 20 5.41 -3.81 1.20
C THR A 20 6.63 -4.53 1.76
N SER A 21 6.99 -5.66 1.17
CA SER A 21 8.11 -6.50 1.61
C SER A 21 8.58 -7.43 0.51
N TRP A 22 9.77 -8.00 0.70
CA TRP A 22 10.18 -9.25 0.07
C TRP A 22 10.67 -10.23 1.13
N LEU A 23 10.41 -11.52 0.90
CA LEU A 23 10.94 -12.63 1.67
C LEU A 23 11.28 -13.79 0.72
N PHE A 24 12.56 -14.01 0.47
CA PHE A 24 12.95 -15.11 -0.41
C PHE A 24 12.91 -16.44 0.34
N ASN A 25 11.99 -17.32 -0.04
CA ASN A 25 11.87 -18.68 0.47
C ASN A 25 11.80 -19.63 -0.73
N GLY A 26 12.77 -20.53 -0.87
CA GLY A 26 12.84 -21.44 -2.01
C GLY A 26 13.63 -20.87 -3.20
N THR A 27 13.13 -21.06 -4.43
CA THR A 27 13.93 -20.84 -5.67
C THR A 27 13.33 -19.83 -6.65
N THR A 28 12.14 -19.27 -6.38
CA THR A 28 11.43 -18.37 -7.29
C THR A 28 11.32 -16.96 -6.72
N ILE A 29 11.48 -15.95 -7.58
CA ILE A 29 11.30 -14.54 -7.22
C ILE A 29 9.82 -14.34 -6.88
N GLU A 30 9.54 -13.68 -5.75
CA GLU A 30 8.17 -13.38 -5.34
C GLU A 30 7.49 -12.42 -6.33
N ASP A 31 6.19 -12.59 -6.55
CA ASP A 31 5.39 -11.75 -7.45
C ASP A 31 5.41 -10.25 -7.08
N ASN A 32 5.71 -9.92 -5.82
CA ASN A 32 5.85 -8.54 -5.35
C ASN A 32 7.25 -7.93 -5.59
N VAL A 33 8.14 -8.61 -6.32
CA VAL A 33 9.49 -8.13 -6.61
C VAL A 33 9.67 -7.97 -8.13
N VAL A 34 10.15 -6.80 -8.53
CA VAL A 34 10.48 -6.47 -9.92
C VAL A 34 11.99 -6.55 -10.10
N PRO A 35 12.53 -7.61 -10.72
CA PRO A 35 13.94 -7.72 -11.07
C PRO A 35 14.26 -6.93 -12.34
N ILE A 36 15.39 -6.22 -12.36
CA ILE A 36 15.89 -5.46 -13.50
C ILE A 36 17.40 -5.72 -13.64
N THR A 37 17.86 -6.12 -14.83
CA THR A 37 19.29 -6.29 -15.10
C THR A 37 19.70 -5.58 -16.38
N THR A 38 20.97 -5.20 -16.47
CA THR A 38 21.61 -4.66 -17.69
C THR A 38 23.01 -5.25 -17.81
N GLY A 39 23.48 -5.47 -19.04
CA GLY A 39 24.83 -5.99 -19.29
C GLY A 39 25.00 -7.42 -18.76
N SER A 40 26.05 -7.64 -17.96
CA SER A 40 26.33 -8.94 -17.32
C SER A 40 25.63 -9.15 -15.98
N GLY A 41 24.71 -8.26 -15.58
CA GLY A 41 24.04 -8.35 -14.29
C GLY A 41 23.14 -9.58 -14.18
N THR A 42 23.14 -10.21 -13.01
CA THR A 42 22.31 -11.39 -12.72
C THR A 42 21.57 -11.21 -11.40
N ILE A 43 20.37 -11.78 -11.34
CA ILE A 43 19.55 -11.89 -10.13
C ILE A 43 19.18 -13.36 -9.99
N ALA A 44 19.64 -14.00 -8.92
CA ALA A 44 19.36 -15.39 -8.63
C ALA A 44 18.88 -15.53 -7.19
N ILE A 45 18.20 -16.64 -6.88
CA ILE A 45 17.90 -17.00 -5.50
C ILE A 45 18.77 -18.19 -5.13
N ALA A 46 19.52 -18.05 -4.04
CA ALA A 46 20.39 -19.09 -3.55
C ALA A 46 20.49 -19.01 -2.03
N TYR A 47 20.21 -20.12 -1.34
CA TYR A 47 20.18 -20.19 0.13
C TYR A 47 19.17 -19.22 0.75
N ASP A 48 17.94 -19.19 0.23
CA ASP A 48 16.82 -18.38 0.75
C ASP A 48 17.13 -16.86 0.80
N GLN A 49 17.88 -16.38 -0.20
CA GLN A 49 18.18 -14.97 -0.38
C GLN A 49 18.32 -14.65 -1.86
N ALA A 50 17.91 -13.44 -2.23
CA ALA A 50 18.26 -12.89 -3.53
C ALA A 50 19.75 -12.55 -3.55
N VAL A 51 20.42 -12.96 -4.62
CA VAL A 51 21.81 -12.65 -4.94
C VAL A 51 21.79 -11.77 -6.18
N LEU A 52 22.07 -10.49 -5.98
CA LEU A 52 22.23 -9.52 -7.04
C LEU A 52 23.72 -9.43 -7.34
N SER A 53 24.11 -9.70 -8.58
CA SER A 53 25.50 -9.64 -9.05
C SER A 53 25.58 -8.71 -10.26
N SER A 54 26.59 -7.85 -10.30
CA SER A 54 26.85 -7.01 -11.47
C SER A 54 27.46 -7.81 -12.63
N GLY A 55 28.06 -8.96 -12.33
CA GLY A 55 29.03 -9.61 -13.20
C GLY A 55 30.30 -8.76 -13.36
N SER A 56 31.21 -9.21 -14.22
CA SER A 56 32.52 -8.58 -14.44
C SER A 56 32.54 -7.53 -15.57
N ALA A 57 31.43 -7.28 -16.28
CA ALA A 57 31.40 -6.25 -17.31
C ALA A 57 31.08 -4.86 -16.75
N ILE A 58 31.67 -3.83 -17.35
CA ILE A 58 31.33 -2.42 -17.10
C ILE A 58 29.90 -2.12 -17.54
N ASN A 59 29.30 -1.04 -17.02
CA ASN A 59 27.92 -0.63 -17.30
C ASN A 59 26.88 -1.75 -17.08
N SER A 60 27.16 -2.65 -16.12
CA SER A 60 26.27 -3.75 -15.77
C SER A 60 25.58 -3.47 -14.44
N THR A 61 24.29 -3.80 -14.38
CA THR A 61 23.47 -3.58 -13.19
C THR A 61 22.62 -4.80 -12.88
N ALA A 62 22.38 -5.01 -11.61
CA ALA A 62 21.30 -5.86 -11.13
C ALA A 62 20.57 -5.11 -10.00
N THR A 63 19.25 -4.96 -10.16
CA THR A 63 18.39 -4.21 -9.26
C THR A 63 17.15 -5.05 -8.96
N ILE A 64 16.76 -5.12 -7.69
CA ILE A 64 15.42 -5.57 -7.29
C ILE A 64 14.70 -4.41 -6.63
N ARG A 65 13.41 -4.29 -6.88
CA ARG A 65 12.53 -3.36 -6.17
C ARG A 65 11.18 -4.00 -5.88
N THR A 66 10.48 -3.54 -4.85
CA THR A 66 9.10 -3.99 -4.63
C THR A 66 8.17 -3.48 -5.75
N ALA A 67 7.16 -4.27 -6.12
CA ALA A 67 6.07 -3.82 -6.98
C ALA A 67 5.08 -2.93 -6.20
N GLY A 68 4.84 -3.27 -4.94
CA GLY A 68 4.07 -2.45 -4.00
C GLY A 68 4.78 -1.15 -3.63
N ILE A 69 4.00 -0.07 -3.62
CA ILE A 69 4.39 1.28 -3.17
C ILE A 69 3.82 1.55 -1.79
N VAL A 70 4.53 2.34 -1.00
CA VAL A 70 3.99 2.93 0.22
C VAL A 70 3.69 4.40 -0.04
N PRO A 71 2.40 4.79 -0.13
CA PRO A 71 2.05 6.21 -0.18
C PRO A 71 2.27 6.81 1.22
N PRO A 72 3.20 7.76 1.38
CA PRO A 72 3.34 8.46 2.64
C PRO A 72 2.15 9.41 2.83
N ALA A 73 1.56 9.40 4.02
CA ALA A 73 0.55 10.38 4.41
C ALA A 73 1.18 11.42 5.36
N PRO A 74 0.80 12.70 5.28
CA PRO A 74 1.25 13.68 6.26
C PRO A 74 0.93 13.22 7.68
N GLY A 75 1.93 13.22 8.57
CA GLY A 75 1.76 12.83 9.97
C GLY A 75 1.97 11.35 10.30
N ILE A 76 2.35 10.52 9.33
CA ILE A 76 2.85 9.16 9.58
C ILE A 76 4.38 9.09 9.42
N GLY A 77 5.02 8.15 10.11
CA GLY A 77 6.41 7.75 9.82
C GLY A 77 6.44 6.57 8.86
N LEU A 78 7.55 6.34 8.16
CA LEU A 78 7.86 5.04 7.58
C LEU A 78 9.11 4.46 8.23
N LEU A 79 9.12 3.14 8.39
CA LEU A 79 10.26 2.38 8.87
C LEU A 79 10.59 1.29 7.86
N GLY A 80 11.78 1.29 7.28
CA GLY A 80 12.34 0.17 6.54
C GLY A 80 13.20 -0.70 7.44
N ARG A 81 12.98 -2.01 7.46
CA ARG A 81 13.89 -3.00 8.07
C ARG A 81 14.37 -3.96 7.01
N ILE A 82 15.68 -4.10 6.91
CA ILE A 82 16.31 -4.62 5.70
C ILE A 82 17.49 -5.50 6.10
N SER A 83 17.44 -6.77 5.71
CA SER A 83 18.56 -7.69 5.87
C SER A 83 19.46 -7.61 4.65
N GLY A 84 20.76 -7.39 4.86
CA GLY A 84 21.72 -7.27 3.76
C GLY A 84 23.13 -7.68 4.15
N LEU A 85 23.85 -8.21 3.17
CA LEU A 85 25.31 -8.32 3.18
C LEU A 85 25.87 -7.89 1.83
N PHE A 86 27.11 -7.43 1.84
CA PHE A 86 27.76 -6.85 0.68
C PHE A 86 29.04 -7.62 0.32
N SER A 87 29.44 -7.54 -0.94
CA SER A 87 30.81 -7.84 -1.35
C SER A 87 31.76 -6.69 -0.98
N PRO A 88 33.09 -6.93 -0.89
CA PRO A 88 34.04 -5.84 -0.73
C PRO A 88 33.82 -4.74 -1.78
N GLY A 89 33.78 -3.48 -1.33
CA GLY A 89 33.63 -2.33 -2.22
C GLY A 89 34.79 -2.20 -3.20
N VAL A 90 34.51 -1.85 -4.44
CA VAL A 90 35.50 -1.66 -5.51
C VAL A 90 35.29 -0.30 -6.16
N VAL A 91 36.36 0.44 -6.45
CA VAL A 91 36.26 1.77 -7.08
C VAL A 91 35.58 1.65 -8.45
N GLY A 92 34.71 2.61 -8.78
CA GLY A 92 33.97 2.61 -10.04
C GLY A 92 32.72 1.72 -10.02
N SER A 93 32.27 1.31 -8.83
CA SER A 93 31.02 0.58 -8.62
C SER A 93 30.26 1.08 -7.37
N THR A 94 28.98 0.75 -7.30
CA THR A 94 28.12 1.01 -6.14
C THR A 94 27.31 -0.21 -5.76
N GLN A 95 27.10 -0.39 -4.46
CA GLN A 95 26.24 -1.42 -3.89
C GLN A 95 25.33 -0.72 -2.88
N TYR A 96 24.02 -0.69 -3.08
CA TYR A 96 23.08 -0.02 -2.18
C TYR A 96 21.86 -0.86 -1.87
N ILE A 97 21.37 -0.73 -0.64
CA ILE A 97 20.09 -1.31 -0.22
C ILE A 97 19.36 -0.34 0.73
N GLY A 98 18.06 -0.19 0.55
CA GLY A 98 17.24 0.74 1.35
C GLY A 98 15.94 1.13 0.69
N ILE A 99 15.59 2.41 0.79
CA ILE A 99 14.31 2.97 0.32
C ILE A 99 14.59 3.97 -0.81
N ASP A 100 13.80 3.95 -1.88
CA ASP A 100 13.96 4.88 -3.02
C ASP A 100 12.62 5.21 -3.71
N ASP A 101 12.55 6.40 -4.31
CA ASP A 101 11.47 6.85 -5.21
C ASP A 101 11.98 7.54 -6.49
N ALA A 102 13.21 7.20 -6.90
CA ALA A 102 14.02 7.78 -7.98
C ALA A 102 14.54 9.19 -7.69
N ALA A 103 13.71 10.09 -7.14
CA ALA A 103 14.12 11.45 -6.80
C ALA A 103 14.77 11.55 -5.42
N ASN A 104 14.42 10.63 -4.51
CA ASN A 104 14.94 10.55 -3.16
C ASN A 104 15.27 9.11 -2.81
N ALA A 105 16.35 8.91 -2.07
CA ALA A 105 16.81 7.59 -1.67
C ALA A 105 17.50 7.65 -0.31
N LEU A 106 17.35 6.57 0.46
CA LEU A 106 17.94 6.38 1.77
C LEU A 106 18.54 4.98 1.80
N PHE A 107 19.85 4.87 1.61
CA PHE A 107 20.54 3.59 1.44
C PHE A 107 21.69 3.40 2.43
N PHE A 108 21.90 2.14 2.81
CA PHE A 108 23.20 1.66 3.28
C PHE A 108 23.95 1.02 2.12
N GLY A 109 25.28 1.10 2.13
CA GLY A 109 26.08 0.37 1.16
C GLY A 109 27.46 0.93 0.86
N PHE A 110 28.06 0.43 -0.22
CA PHE A 110 29.37 0.85 -0.71
C PHE A 110 29.26 1.85 -1.85
N ASN A 111 30.00 2.96 -1.72
CA ASN A 111 30.36 3.83 -2.83
C ASN A 111 31.86 3.67 -3.11
N GLY A 112 32.18 3.02 -4.23
CA GLY A 112 33.55 2.58 -4.47
C GLY A 112 34.01 1.60 -3.39
N ALA A 113 35.16 1.89 -2.77
CA ALA A 113 35.72 1.08 -1.69
C ALA A 113 35.20 1.43 -0.28
N THR A 114 34.34 2.45 -0.14
CA THR A 114 33.95 2.99 1.17
C THR A 114 32.52 2.59 1.52
N PHE A 115 32.33 2.01 2.70
CA PHE A 115 31.00 1.73 3.25
C PHE A 115 30.42 2.98 3.95
N GLY A 116 29.11 3.17 3.84
CA GLY A 116 28.45 4.32 4.44
C GLY A 116 26.96 4.37 4.14
N ILE A 117 26.43 5.59 4.21
CA ILE A 117 25.03 5.90 3.99
C ILE A 117 24.93 6.82 2.77
N MET A 118 24.02 6.52 1.85
CA MET A 118 23.69 7.40 0.73
C MET A 118 22.31 8.02 0.96
N ILE A 119 22.27 9.35 0.99
CA ILE A 119 21.06 10.15 1.07
C ILE A 119 20.93 10.89 -0.25
N ARG A 120 19.86 10.62 -0.99
CA ARG A 120 19.48 11.38 -2.18
C ARG A 120 18.29 12.26 -1.83
N SER A 121 18.41 13.54 -2.19
CA SER A 121 17.33 14.53 -2.07
C SER A 121 17.24 15.31 -3.37
N HIS A 122 16.06 15.35 -3.99
CA HIS A 122 15.83 16.06 -5.26
C HIS A 122 16.82 15.67 -6.39
N GLY A 123 17.21 14.39 -6.44
CA GLY A 123 18.17 13.87 -7.40
C GLY A 123 19.64 14.17 -7.10
N ILE A 124 19.94 14.80 -5.96
CA ILE A 124 21.31 15.09 -5.52
C ILE A 124 21.75 14.06 -4.49
N ASP A 125 22.83 13.33 -4.81
CA ASP A 125 23.39 12.29 -3.94
C ASP A 125 24.38 12.90 -2.94
N ASN A 126 24.20 12.58 -1.66
CA ASN A 126 25.12 12.87 -0.57
C ASN A 126 25.53 11.56 0.11
N PHE A 127 26.82 11.23 0.06
CA PHE A 127 27.36 10.02 0.66
C PHE A 127 28.09 10.34 1.96
N VAL A 128 27.63 9.76 3.06
CA VAL A 128 28.23 9.87 4.39
C VAL A 128 29.00 8.58 4.70
N PRO A 129 30.35 8.59 4.61
CA PRO A 129 31.15 7.41 4.94
C PRO A 129 31.00 7.04 6.42
N GLN A 130 31.18 5.76 6.74
CA GLN A 130 30.98 5.22 8.10
C GLN A 130 31.76 5.99 9.19
N ASN A 131 32.98 6.44 8.88
CA ASN A 131 33.82 7.23 9.79
C ASN A 131 33.34 8.68 10.01
N GLN A 132 32.24 9.08 9.37
CA GLN A 132 31.58 10.39 9.54
C GLN A 132 30.15 10.25 10.08
N TRP A 133 29.73 9.04 10.47
CA TRP A 133 28.47 8.85 11.18
C TRP A 133 28.47 9.64 12.50
N ASN A 134 27.32 10.26 12.82
CA ASN A 134 27.23 11.32 13.83
C ASN A 134 26.61 10.85 15.17
N SER A 135 26.20 9.59 15.28
CA SER A 135 25.71 8.99 16.53
C SER A 135 26.64 7.88 17.02
N ASP A 136 26.79 6.81 16.24
CA ASP A 136 27.68 5.69 16.54
C ASP A 136 28.28 5.17 15.23
N GLN A 137 29.61 5.22 15.10
CA GLN A 137 30.32 4.84 13.89
C GLN A 137 30.48 3.32 13.72
N LEU A 138 30.32 2.53 14.79
CA LEU A 138 30.53 1.08 14.80
C LEU A 138 31.91 0.64 14.27
N LEU A 139 32.97 1.42 14.56
CA LEU A 139 34.33 1.20 14.05
C LEU A 139 35.32 0.65 15.08
N GLY A 140 35.01 0.63 16.38
CA GLY A 140 35.97 0.16 17.36
C GLY A 140 35.62 0.43 18.82
N PRO A 141 36.62 0.41 19.71
CA PRO A 141 36.41 0.60 21.15
C PRO A 141 35.67 1.92 21.44
N GLY A 142 34.55 1.84 22.18
CA GLY A 142 33.68 2.98 22.48
C GLY A 142 32.40 3.03 21.64
N ASN A 143 32.30 2.23 20.58
CA ASN A 143 31.06 1.98 19.84
C ASN A 143 30.30 0.77 20.42
N ALA A 144 29.01 0.63 20.07
CA ALA A 144 28.20 -0.51 20.50
C ALA A 144 28.80 -1.87 20.07
N PHE A 145 29.25 -1.97 18.82
CA PHE A 145 29.97 -3.13 18.28
C PHE A 145 30.77 -2.73 17.03
N ILE A 146 31.58 -3.64 16.48
CA ILE A 146 32.27 -3.44 15.21
C ILE A 146 31.40 -3.99 14.09
N LEU A 147 30.87 -3.11 13.24
CA LEU A 147 30.08 -3.51 12.08
C LEU A 147 30.97 -4.16 11.03
N ASN A 148 30.57 -5.33 10.53
CA ASN A 148 31.16 -5.95 9.36
C ASN A 148 30.10 -6.05 8.24
N PRO A 149 30.11 -5.14 7.24
CA PRO A 149 29.14 -5.14 6.14
C PRO A 149 29.23 -6.37 5.23
N LEU A 150 30.34 -7.12 5.28
CA LEU A 150 30.53 -8.33 4.49
C LEU A 150 29.80 -9.55 5.09
N LYS A 151 29.15 -9.37 6.24
CA LYS A 151 28.29 -10.36 6.89
C LYS A 151 26.84 -9.89 6.87
N GLY A 152 25.91 -10.80 7.14
CA GLY A 152 24.50 -10.47 7.28
C GLY A 152 24.27 -9.54 8.46
N ASN A 153 23.65 -8.39 8.21
CA ASN A 153 23.22 -7.43 9.24
C ASN A 153 21.78 -6.99 8.96
N ILE A 154 21.11 -6.50 9.99
CA ILE A 154 19.79 -5.88 9.89
C ILE A 154 19.97 -4.36 9.97
N TYR A 155 19.62 -3.69 8.88
CA TYR A 155 19.65 -2.25 8.74
C TYR A 155 18.24 -1.68 8.91
N SER A 156 18.14 -0.52 9.56
CA SER A 156 16.89 0.20 9.73
C SER A 156 17.02 1.62 9.19
N VAL A 157 15.99 2.06 8.46
CA VAL A 157 15.85 3.44 8.01
C VAL A 157 14.46 3.92 8.44
N GLN A 158 14.41 4.94 9.28
CA GLN A 158 13.15 5.52 9.75
C GLN A 158 13.08 6.97 9.29
N TYR A 159 11.95 7.39 8.73
CA TYR A 159 11.76 8.78 8.34
C TYR A 159 10.36 9.30 8.64
N GLN A 160 10.27 10.59 8.97
CA GLN A 160 9.00 11.27 9.23
C GLN A 160 8.48 11.93 7.94
N CYS A 161 7.27 11.54 7.51
CA CYS A 161 6.65 11.99 6.25
C CYS A 161 6.04 13.40 6.34
N LEU A 162 6.81 14.38 6.82
CA LEU A 162 6.38 15.78 6.96
C LEU A 162 7.27 16.76 6.17
N GLY A 163 8.20 16.24 5.37
CA GLY A 163 9.07 17.04 4.50
C GLY A 163 10.30 17.63 5.19
N TYR A 164 10.15 18.16 6.42
CA TYR A 164 11.24 18.72 7.23
C TYR A 164 11.70 17.82 8.38
N GLY A 165 11.24 16.57 8.40
CA GLY A 165 11.55 15.62 9.46
C GLY A 165 13.04 15.25 9.54
N HIS A 166 13.35 14.40 10.52
CA HIS A 166 14.62 13.69 10.56
C HIS A 166 14.49 12.31 9.90
N VAL A 167 15.64 11.80 9.49
CA VAL A 167 15.85 10.42 9.04
C VAL A 167 16.86 9.78 9.96
N ASP A 168 16.48 8.64 10.51
CA ASP A 168 17.32 7.81 11.38
C ASP A 168 17.80 6.57 10.65
N PHE A 169 19.11 6.38 10.68
CA PHE A 169 19.79 5.19 10.21
C PHE A 169 20.26 4.40 11.42
N ALA A 170 19.89 3.13 11.49
CA ALA A 170 20.21 2.24 12.59
C ALA A 170 20.69 0.88 12.11
N VAL A 171 21.47 0.20 12.94
CA VAL A 171 21.93 -1.19 12.71
C VAL A 171 21.66 -2.01 13.96
N GLU A 172 21.13 -3.22 13.80
CA GLU A 172 20.83 -4.11 14.93
C GLU A 172 22.11 -4.54 15.65
N ASP A 173 22.13 -4.38 16.97
CA ASP A 173 23.19 -4.88 17.83
C ASP A 173 23.10 -6.41 17.95
N PRO A 174 24.13 -7.17 17.56
CA PRO A 174 24.12 -8.63 17.60
C PRO A 174 24.05 -9.21 19.03
N PHE A 175 24.32 -8.40 20.07
CA PHE A 175 24.28 -8.86 21.46
C PHE A 175 22.92 -8.64 22.12
N SER A 176 22.32 -7.46 21.89
CA SER A 176 21.06 -7.09 22.54
C SER A 176 19.82 -7.27 21.66
N GLY A 177 19.99 -7.36 20.34
CA GLY A 177 18.89 -7.42 19.36
C GLY A 177 18.16 -6.09 19.18
N TYR A 178 18.66 -4.99 19.76
CA TYR A 178 18.06 -3.66 19.59
C TYR A 178 18.76 -2.86 18.48
N PRO A 179 18.03 -2.00 17.75
CA PRO A 179 18.62 -1.11 16.76
C PRO A 179 19.47 -0.03 17.45
N VAL A 180 20.74 0.09 17.04
CA VAL A 180 21.66 1.17 17.43
C VAL A 180 21.59 2.27 16.39
N LEU A 181 21.23 3.49 16.81
CA LEU A 181 21.26 4.67 15.95
C LEU A 181 22.71 4.99 15.55
N VAL A 182 23.01 4.93 14.26
CA VAL A 182 24.36 5.20 13.74
C VAL A 182 24.48 6.61 13.16
N HIS A 183 23.45 7.07 12.46
CA HIS A 183 23.45 8.41 11.86
C HIS A 183 22.04 9.00 11.83
N ARG A 184 21.95 10.30 12.08
CA ARG A 184 20.73 11.09 11.92
C ARG A 184 20.95 12.22 10.94
N TYR A 185 20.15 12.25 9.89
CA TYR A 185 20.00 13.41 9.03
C TYR A 185 18.80 14.23 9.49
N SER A 186 18.95 15.55 9.64
CA SER A 186 17.86 16.43 10.09
C SER A 186 17.77 17.65 9.20
N SER A 187 16.57 17.88 8.67
CA SER A 187 16.22 19.10 7.93
C SER A 187 15.46 20.13 8.78
N LEU A 188 15.19 19.80 10.05
CA LEU A 188 14.54 20.68 11.01
C LEU A 188 15.41 21.91 11.29
N ASN A 189 14.86 23.10 11.04
CA ASN A 189 15.48 24.39 11.31
C ASN A 189 16.84 24.61 10.59
N SER A 190 17.15 23.82 9.58
CA SER A 190 18.38 23.89 8.80
C SER A 190 18.14 24.11 7.31
N GLU A 191 17.05 23.58 6.76
CA GLU A 191 16.73 23.66 5.34
C GLU A 191 15.58 24.65 5.05
N LEU A 192 15.68 25.39 3.94
CA LEU A 192 14.61 26.30 3.47
C LEU A 192 13.54 25.59 2.63
N THR A 193 13.81 24.36 2.23
CA THR A 193 12.93 23.52 1.41
C THR A 193 12.80 22.14 2.05
N PRO A 194 11.65 21.44 1.89
CA PRO A 194 11.49 20.09 2.41
C PRO A 194 12.61 19.18 1.86
N ALA A 195 13.29 18.42 2.70
CA ALA A 195 14.41 17.57 2.27
C ALA A 195 13.96 16.29 1.57
N PHE A 196 12.77 15.78 1.90
CA PHE A 196 12.21 14.59 1.27
C PHE A 196 10.77 14.88 0.85
N ASN A 197 10.53 14.87 -0.46
CA ASN A 197 9.18 15.00 -1.00
C ASN A 197 8.60 13.64 -1.41
N THR A 198 9.08 12.55 -0.79
CA THR A 198 8.83 11.20 -1.28
C THR A 198 7.34 10.99 -1.39
N ARG A 199 6.85 10.68 -2.60
CA ARG A 199 5.41 10.40 -2.81
C ARG A 199 5.13 8.92 -2.87
N TYR A 200 6.16 8.10 -3.15
CA TYR A 200 6.03 6.65 -3.34
C TYR A 200 7.33 5.94 -2.97
N SER A 201 7.43 5.42 -1.76
CA SER A 201 8.64 4.74 -1.31
C SER A 201 8.63 3.26 -1.72
N PHE A 202 9.63 2.83 -2.47
CA PHE A 202 9.93 1.43 -2.77
C PHE A 202 11.04 0.92 -1.85
N LEU A 203 11.04 -0.37 -1.52
CA LEU A 203 12.27 -1.03 -1.10
C LEU A 203 13.09 -1.35 -2.34
N VAL A 204 14.41 -1.10 -2.29
CA VAL A 204 15.33 -1.32 -3.40
C VAL A 204 16.64 -1.93 -2.92
N ALA A 205 17.17 -2.88 -3.68
CA ALA A 205 18.57 -3.30 -3.62
C ALA A 205 19.18 -3.18 -5.02
N GLU A 206 20.38 -2.62 -5.14
CA GLU A 206 21.06 -2.38 -6.41
C GLU A 206 22.56 -2.64 -6.31
N VAL A 207 23.10 -3.30 -7.34
CA VAL A 207 24.53 -3.32 -7.63
C VAL A 207 24.79 -2.78 -9.04
N LYS A 208 25.82 -1.94 -9.17
CA LYS A 208 26.14 -1.26 -10.43
C LYS A 208 27.63 -1.11 -10.63
N ASN A 209 28.12 -1.61 -11.75
CA ASN A 209 29.45 -1.32 -12.27
C ASN A 209 29.37 -0.18 -13.28
N TYR A 210 30.09 0.91 -13.04
CA TYR A 210 30.24 1.99 -14.02
C TYR A 210 31.48 1.72 -14.87
N THR A 211 32.64 1.64 -14.21
CA THR A 211 33.95 1.42 -14.84
C THR A 211 34.69 0.22 -14.25
N ASN A 212 34.16 -0.37 -13.17
CA ASN A 212 34.72 -1.56 -12.55
C ASN A 212 34.48 -2.81 -13.43
N ALA A 213 35.47 -3.69 -13.48
CA ALA A 213 35.44 -4.95 -14.22
C ALA A 213 35.49 -6.20 -13.32
N THR A 214 35.24 -6.04 -12.01
CA THR A 214 35.06 -7.16 -11.07
C THR A 214 33.59 -7.34 -10.75
N ASP A 215 33.20 -8.56 -10.40
CA ASP A 215 31.87 -8.80 -9.87
C ASP A 215 31.74 -8.20 -8.46
N ILE A 216 30.64 -7.49 -8.23
CA ILE A 216 30.18 -7.05 -6.91
C ILE A 216 28.76 -7.57 -6.68
N PHE A 217 28.44 -7.87 -5.43
CA PHE A 217 27.14 -8.44 -5.09
C PHE A 217 26.55 -7.93 -3.79
N ILE A 218 25.21 -7.93 -3.75
CA ILE A 218 24.41 -7.84 -2.52
C ILE A 218 23.66 -9.15 -2.36
N LYS A 219 23.58 -9.64 -1.12
CA LYS A 219 22.63 -10.69 -0.78
C LYS A 219 21.62 -10.20 0.25
N THR A 220 20.34 -10.44 -0.01
CA THR A 220 19.24 -10.00 0.86
C THR A 220 18.17 -11.08 0.97
N PRO A 221 17.94 -11.65 2.17
CA PRO A 221 16.88 -12.64 2.37
C PRO A 221 15.50 -12.00 2.54
N ALA A 222 15.44 -10.86 3.24
CA ALA A 222 14.18 -10.24 3.62
C ALA A 222 14.32 -8.73 3.78
N ALA A 223 13.26 -8.00 3.45
CA ALA A 223 13.09 -6.60 3.80
C ALA A 223 11.61 -6.27 3.90
N ALA A 224 11.26 -5.33 4.77
CA ALA A 224 9.90 -4.84 4.93
C ALA A 224 9.89 -3.33 5.17
N LEU A 225 8.88 -2.66 4.60
CA LEU A 225 8.60 -1.26 4.81
C LEU A 225 7.26 -1.15 5.54
N PHE A 226 7.30 -0.50 6.69
CA PHE A 226 6.20 -0.34 7.61
C PHE A 226 5.71 1.10 7.58
N ALA A 227 4.38 1.28 7.66
CA ALA A 227 3.81 2.56 8.04
C ALA A 227 3.76 2.64 9.57
N GLU A 228 4.35 3.70 10.11
CA GLU A 228 4.28 4.05 11.53
C GLU A 228 3.07 4.95 11.74
N GLY A 229 1.94 4.29 11.94
CA GLY A 229 0.61 4.89 11.94
C GLY A 229 -0.33 4.11 11.02
N SER A 230 -1.63 4.40 11.12
CA SER A 230 -2.63 3.82 10.22
C SER A 230 -2.90 4.82 9.09
N PRO A 231 -2.23 4.71 7.91
CA PRO A 231 -2.76 5.36 6.73
C PRO A 231 -4.12 4.73 6.45
N ALA A 232 -5.15 5.55 6.21
CA ALA A 232 -6.45 5.05 5.77
C ALA A 232 -6.30 4.42 4.37
N LEU A 233 -5.80 3.18 4.30
CA LEU A 233 -5.74 2.38 3.09
C LEU A 233 -7.16 1.94 2.71
N PRO A 234 -7.46 1.69 1.42
CA PRO A 234 -8.69 1.04 1.02
C PRO A 234 -8.79 -0.30 1.74
N ILE A 235 -9.74 -0.39 2.67
CA ILE A 235 -9.87 -1.52 3.56
C ILE A 235 -10.35 -2.71 2.72
N THR A 236 -9.60 -3.81 2.73
CA THR A 236 -10.07 -5.07 2.14
C THR A 236 -11.36 -5.50 2.84
N GLY A 237 -12.27 -6.18 2.14
CA GLY A 237 -13.54 -6.63 2.74
C GLY A 237 -13.35 -7.35 4.08
N THR A 238 -12.30 -8.18 4.22
CA THR A 238 -11.97 -8.89 5.47
C THR A 238 -11.60 -7.95 6.63
N ALA A 239 -10.80 -6.91 6.38
CA ALA A 239 -10.41 -5.95 7.41
C ALA A 239 -11.58 -5.03 7.79
N ALA A 240 -12.48 -4.73 6.85
CA ALA A 240 -13.68 -3.94 7.13
C ALA A 240 -14.67 -4.77 7.96
N ALA A 241 -14.82 -6.06 7.64
CA ALA A 241 -15.66 -6.97 8.41
C ALA A 241 -15.13 -7.15 9.84
N SER A 242 -13.83 -7.40 10.03
CA SER A 242 -13.27 -7.56 11.38
C SER A 242 -13.47 -6.31 12.24
N ALA A 243 -13.44 -5.12 11.63
CA ALA A 243 -13.71 -3.84 12.29
C ALA A 243 -15.22 -3.50 12.45
N GLY A 244 -16.12 -4.36 11.99
CA GLY A 244 -17.57 -4.13 12.06
C GLY A 244 -18.08 -3.01 11.14
N ASN A 245 -17.33 -2.70 10.07
CA ASN A 245 -17.59 -1.60 9.15
C ASN A 245 -17.98 -2.06 7.74
N LEU A 246 -18.19 -3.37 7.52
CA LEU A 246 -18.61 -3.92 6.23
C LEU A 246 -20.12 -4.17 6.23
N TYR A 247 -20.82 -3.53 5.30
CA TYR A 247 -22.26 -3.62 5.17
C TYR A 247 -22.66 -4.19 3.82
N SER A 248 -23.84 -4.79 3.79
CA SER A 248 -24.48 -5.22 2.55
C SER A 248 -25.97 -5.00 2.54
N VAL A 249 -26.51 -4.80 1.35
CA VAL A 249 -27.94 -4.77 1.08
C VAL A 249 -28.25 -5.61 -0.15
N THR A 250 -29.45 -6.19 -0.16
CA THR A 250 -30.01 -6.83 -1.36
C THR A 250 -31.46 -6.40 -1.53
N THR A 251 -31.89 -6.21 -2.76
CA THR A 251 -33.31 -6.01 -3.09
C THR A 251 -34.14 -7.27 -2.88
N GLY A 252 -33.47 -8.43 -2.71
CA GLY A 252 -34.08 -9.72 -2.94
C GLY A 252 -34.44 -9.91 -4.41
N THR A 253 -35.04 -11.06 -4.72
CA THR A 253 -35.53 -11.36 -6.07
C THR A 253 -36.87 -10.68 -6.30
N LEU A 254 -36.94 -9.81 -7.30
CA LEU A 254 -38.12 -9.01 -7.61
C LEU A 254 -38.52 -9.21 -9.07
N ALA A 255 -39.83 -9.24 -9.33
CA ALA A 255 -40.36 -9.23 -10.68
C ALA A 255 -40.20 -7.84 -11.30
N VAL A 256 -39.53 -7.77 -12.44
CA VAL A 256 -39.41 -6.57 -13.28
C VAL A 256 -40.10 -6.85 -14.59
N VAL A 257 -41.05 -5.99 -14.97
CA VAL A 257 -41.80 -6.12 -16.22
C VAL A 257 -40.89 -6.05 -17.46
N SER A 258 -41.39 -6.48 -18.61
CA SER A 258 -40.69 -6.32 -19.89
C SER A 258 -40.33 -4.85 -20.12
N ASN A 259 -39.09 -4.58 -20.55
CA ASN A 259 -38.56 -3.24 -20.76
C ASN A 259 -38.79 -2.33 -19.55
N GLY A 260 -38.65 -2.88 -18.35
CA GLY A 260 -38.78 -2.18 -17.07
C GLY A 260 -37.46 -2.17 -16.31
N TYR A 261 -37.43 -1.40 -15.24
CA TYR A 261 -36.23 -1.11 -14.47
C TYR A 261 -36.35 -1.60 -13.03
N LEU A 262 -35.25 -2.10 -12.49
CA LEU A 262 -34.99 -2.24 -11.06
C LEU A 262 -33.80 -1.34 -10.73
N VAL A 263 -33.98 -0.41 -9.81
CA VAL A 263 -32.95 0.54 -9.45
C VAL A 263 -32.67 0.49 -7.96
N LEU A 264 -31.42 0.67 -7.57
CA LEU A 264 -30.99 0.75 -6.18
C LEU A 264 -30.12 1.99 -6.01
N GLN A 265 -30.46 2.81 -5.01
CA GLN A 265 -29.74 4.01 -4.66
C GLN A 265 -29.18 3.89 -3.24
N LEU A 266 -27.89 4.16 -3.11
CA LEU A 266 -27.16 4.32 -1.87
C LEU A 266 -26.79 5.81 -1.72
N ILE A 267 -27.27 6.46 -0.66
CA ILE A 267 -27.02 7.88 -0.39
C ILE A 267 -26.12 8.01 0.82
N ASN A 268 -25.05 8.80 0.69
CA ASN A 268 -24.25 9.25 1.82
C ASN A 268 -24.78 10.61 2.31
N PRO A 269 -25.42 10.70 3.48
CA PRO A 269 -25.92 11.98 3.99
C PRO A 269 -24.80 13.03 4.12
N VAL A 270 -25.13 14.30 3.86
CA VAL A 270 -24.16 15.40 3.86
C VAL A 270 -23.46 15.60 5.22
N ASN A 271 -24.13 15.21 6.30
CA ASN A 271 -23.65 15.28 7.68
C ASN A 271 -22.95 14.00 8.15
N ASN A 272 -22.82 12.99 7.29
CA ASN A 272 -22.06 11.79 7.63
C ASN A 272 -20.57 12.11 7.69
N ARG A 273 -19.84 11.45 8.59
CA ARG A 273 -18.38 11.57 8.74
C ARG A 273 -17.63 10.40 8.10
N LYS A 274 -18.37 9.52 7.44
CA LYS A 274 -17.83 8.32 6.81
C LYS A 274 -18.03 8.40 5.30
N SER A 275 -17.05 7.89 4.57
CA SER A 275 -17.18 7.60 3.13
C SER A 275 -17.43 6.10 2.93
N ALA A 276 -18.20 5.75 1.90
CA ALA A 276 -18.38 4.35 1.52
C ALA A 276 -17.36 3.97 0.44
N PHE A 277 -16.75 2.81 0.62
CA PHE A 277 -15.83 2.20 -0.33
C PHE A 277 -16.54 0.98 -0.90
N ILE A 278 -16.94 1.03 -2.17
CA ILE A 278 -17.70 -0.06 -2.81
C ILE A 278 -16.77 -1.26 -3.00
N GLN A 279 -17.15 -2.39 -2.41
CA GLN A 279 -16.35 -3.61 -2.43
C GLN A 279 -16.77 -4.50 -3.60
N ARG A 280 -18.08 -4.75 -3.71
CA ARG A 280 -18.67 -5.64 -4.71
C ARG A 280 -20.07 -5.19 -5.06
N ILE A 281 -20.41 -5.35 -6.33
CA ILE A 281 -21.80 -5.34 -6.83
C ILE A 281 -22.11 -6.73 -7.35
N SER A 282 -23.34 -7.18 -7.13
CA SER A 282 -23.86 -8.36 -7.80
C SER A 282 -25.27 -8.09 -8.28
N SER A 283 -25.49 -8.19 -9.59
CA SER A 283 -26.81 -7.96 -10.19
C SER A 283 -27.06 -8.81 -11.42
N GLY A 284 -28.32 -9.17 -11.63
CA GLY A 284 -28.77 -9.93 -12.78
C GLY A 284 -30.16 -10.51 -12.55
N GLY A 285 -30.50 -11.56 -13.29
CA GLY A 285 -31.79 -12.22 -13.18
C GLY A 285 -31.90 -13.47 -14.02
N ILE A 286 -33.09 -14.05 -14.07
CA ILE A 286 -33.33 -15.31 -14.80
C ILE A 286 -33.24 -15.16 -16.33
N HIS A 287 -33.31 -13.93 -16.83
CA HIS A 287 -33.06 -13.56 -18.22
C HIS A 287 -31.91 -12.56 -18.32
N ASN A 288 -31.43 -12.31 -19.54
CA ASN A 288 -30.37 -11.34 -19.76
C ASN A 288 -30.84 -9.94 -19.34
N THR A 289 -29.99 -9.19 -18.64
CA THR A 289 -30.26 -7.83 -18.17
C THR A 289 -29.10 -6.91 -18.50
N ILE A 290 -29.37 -5.61 -18.55
CA ILE A 290 -28.33 -4.59 -18.67
C ILE A 290 -28.18 -3.94 -17.30
N VAL A 291 -26.95 -3.90 -16.79
CA VAL A 291 -26.62 -3.35 -15.48
C VAL A 291 -25.70 -2.15 -15.69
N ASP A 292 -26.20 -0.99 -15.29
CA ASP A 292 -25.48 0.28 -15.32
C ASP A 292 -25.17 0.74 -13.90
N VAL A 293 -23.96 1.23 -13.70
CA VAL A 293 -23.48 1.82 -12.45
C VAL A 293 -23.28 3.31 -12.69
N PHE A 294 -23.87 4.15 -11.86
CA PHE A 294 -23.82 5.60 -11.97
C PHE A 294 -23.12 6.22 -10.77
N ARG A 295 -22.41 7.32 -11.04
CA ARG A 295 -22.02 8.28 -10.00
C ARG A 295 -23.08 9.38 -9.89
N ASN A 296 -23.46 9.70 -8.66
CA ASN A 296 -24.29 10.85 -8.31
C ASN A 296 -25.66 10.92 -9.03
N ALA A 297 -26.25 9.77 -9.36
CA ALA A 297 -27.63 9.68 -9.84
C ALA A 297 -28.61 9.42 -8.69
N THR A 298 -29.86 9.80 -8.86
CA THR A 298 -30.93 9.66 -7.87
C THR A 298 -32.23 9.15 -8.49
N PHE A 299 -33.23 8.91 -7.65
CA PHE A 299 -34.63 8.86 -8.06
C PHE A 299 -35.51 9.49 -6.98
N GLU A 300 -36.48 10.32 -7.38
CA GLU A 300 -37.33 11.09 -6.45
C GLU A 300 -38.42 10.26 -5.77
N ALA A 301 -38.91 9.20 -6.44
CA ALA A 301 -39.94 8.35 -5.88
C ALA A 301 -39.52 7.75 -4.52
N VAL A 302 -40.50 7.55 -3.63
CA VAL A 302 -40.27 7.08 -2.24
C VAL A 302 -39.46 5.78 -2.23
N GLY A 303 -39.80 4.84 -3.12
CA GLY A 303 -39.17 3.53 -3.19
C GLY A 303 -39.40 2.69 -1.93
N THR A 304 -38.68 1.59 -1.85
CA THR A 304 -38.64 0.70 -0.69
C THR A 304 -37.30 0.85 0.01
N ALA A 305 -37.31 1.26 1.28
CA ALA A 305 -36.09 1.37 2.09
C ALA A 305 -35.50 -0.02 2.39
N LEU A 306 -34.17 -0.11 2.39
CA LEU A 306 -33.41 -1.28 2.80
C LEU A 306 -32.58 -0.95 4.02
N THR A 307 -32.58 -1.85 5.00
CA THR A 307 -31.68 -1.78 6.16
C THR A 307 -30.35 -2.42 5.78
N PRO A 308 -29.23 -1.66 5.80
CA PRO A 308 -27.91 -2.25 5.64
C PRO A 308 -27.58 -3.23 6.77
N LEU A 309 -27.15 -4.42 6.39
CA LEU A 309 -26.78 -5.47 7.34
C LEU A 309 -25.26 -5.54 7.49
N ASN A 310 -24.79 -5.55 8.73
CA ASN A 310 -23.39 -5.72 9.06
C ASN A 310 -22.96 -7.17 8.77
N GLN A 311 -21.86 -7.34 8.05
CA GLN A 311 -21.35 -8.67 7.74
C GLN A 311 -20.61 -9.32 8.92
N HIS A 312 -20.33 -8.57 9.97
CA HIS A 312 -19.83 -9.11 11.22
C HIS A 312 -20.98 -9.22 12.24
N PHE A 313 -21.44 -10.45 12.46
CA PHE A 313 -22.65 -10.73 13.26
C PHE A 313 -22.55 -10.37 14.75
N SER A 314 -21.36 -10.02 15.26
CA SER A 314 -21.17 -9.52 16.61
C SER A 314 -21.37 -7.99 16.72
N PHE A 315 -21.44 -7.30 15.58
CA PHE A 315 -21.63 -5.85 15.50
C PHE A 315 -23.07 -5.51 15.10
N PRO A 316 -23.59 -4.35 15.54
CA PRO A 316 -24.95 -3.93 15.19
C PRO A 316 -25.06 -3.42 13.75
N ASP A 317 -26.27 -3.50 13.21
CA ASP A 317 -26.67 -2.98 11.89
C ASP A 317 -26.83 -1.44 11.94
N GLN A 318 -25.72 -0.72 12.11
CA GLN A 318 -25.66 0.74 12.26
C GLN A 318 -24.89 1.42 11.12
N SER A 319 -25.34 1.22 9.89
CA SER A 319 -24.82 1.96 8.73
C SER A 319 -25.23 3.43 8.80
N GLY A 320 -24.31 4.33 8.42
CA GLY A 320 -24.61 5.76 8.27
C GLY A 320 -25.30 6.11 6.95
N PHE A 321 -25.52 5.15 6.07
CA PHE A 321 -26.01 5.34 4.70
C PHE A 321 -27.50 5.03 4.60
N THR A 322 -28.17 5.76 3.73
CA THR A 322 -29.58 5.49 3.40
C THR A 322 -29.65 4.73 2.09
N VAL A 323 -30.37 3.62 2.07
CA VAL A 323 -30.49 2.77 0.88
C VAL A 323 -31.95 2.53 0.55
N LYS A 324 -32.32 2.70 -0.72
CA LYS A 324 -33.65 2.39 -1.22
C LYS A 324 -33.59 1.80 -2.61
N TYR A 325 -34.61 1.03 -2.98
CA TYR A 325 -34.78 0.51 -4.34
C TYR A 325 -36.18 0.80 -4.87
N LEU A 326 -36.35 0.65 -6.18
CA LEU A 326 -37.64 0.76 -6.84
C LEU A 326 -37.69 -0.16 -8.07
N THR A 327 -38.86 -0.74 -8.34
CA THR A 327 -39.19 -1.32 -9.65
C THR A 327 -40.22 -0.46 -10.35
N GLN A 328 -40.02 -0.15 -11.62
CA GLN A 328 -41.03 0.56 -12.41
C GLN A 328 -40.85 0.34 -13.92
N LYS A 329 -41.84 0.79 -14.69
CA LYS A 329 -41.88 0.61 -16.14
C LYS A 329 -40.95 1.59 -16.86
N ASP A 330 -41.06 2.87 -16.54
CA ASP A 330 -40.24 3.92 -17.13
C ASP A 330 -38.91 4.06 -16.37
N ASP A 331 -37.90 4.70 -16.96
CA ASP A 331 -36.62 4.88 -16.28
C ASP A 331 -36.74 5.93 -15.15
N PRO A 332 -36.52 5.57 -13.86
CA PRO A 332 -36.58 6.53 -12.75
C PRO A 332 -35.31 7.36 -12.57
N THR A 333 -34.28 7.14 -13.38
CA THR A 333 -32.96 7.74 -13.15
C THR A 333 -32.97 9.24 -13.38
N GLU A 334 -32.52 9.99 -12.38
CA GLU A 334 -32.35 11.44 -12.45
C GLU A 334 -30.89 11.83 -12.24
N GLY A 335 -30.35 12.62 -13.19
CA GLY A 335 -28.98 13.11 -13.15
C GLY A 335 -27.90 12.02 -13.17
N GLY A 336 -26.71 12.41 -12.72
CA GLY A 336 -25.55 11.54 -12.62
C GLY A 336 -24.89 11.19 -13.97
N GLU A 337 -23.82 10.39 -13.88
CA GLU A 337 -23.03 9.93 -15.04
C GLU A 337 -22.79 8.43 -14.93
N ILE A 338 -22.83 7.72 -16.06
CA ILE A 338 -22.54 6.28 -16.12
C ILE A 338 -21.04 6.06 -15.91
N LEU A 339 -20.68 5.24 -14.92
CA LEU A 339 -19.33 4.75 -14.68
C LEU A 339 -19.07 3.44 -15.43
N LEU A 340 -20.07 2.56 -15.50
CA LEU A 340 -19.97 1.25 -16.12
C LEU A 340 -21.33 0.84 -16.67
N SER A 341 -21.33 0.16 -17.82
CA SER A 341 -22.48 -0.55 -18.36
C SER A 341 -22.05 -1.95 -18.76
N THR A 342 -22.79 -2.97 -18.35
CA THR A 342 -22.51 -4.37 -18.69
C THR A 342 -23.79 -5.16 -18.92
N ILE A 343 -23.67 -6.25 -19.67
CA ILE A 343 -24.77 -7.19 -19.89
C ILE A 343 -24.58 -8.37 -18.92
N ALA A 344 -25.51 -8.53 -17.99
CA ALA A 344 -25.59 -9.73 -17.17
C ALA A 344 -26.40 -10.78 -17.94
N LEU A 345 -25.73 -11.83 -18.43
CA LEU A 345 -26.39 -13.00 -19.00
C LEU A 345 -27.23 -13.70 -17.91
N SER A 346 -28.20 -14.52 -18.33
CA SER A 346 -29.06 -15.30 -17.41
C SER A 346 -28.25 -15.85 -16.22
N GLY A 347 -28.62 -15.41 -15.03
CA GLY A 347 -27.83 -15.51 -13.83
C GLY A 347 -27.47 -14.14 -13.26
N ASN A 348 -26.59 -14.17 -12.26
CA ASN A 348 -26.15 -12.99 -11.53
C ASN A 348 -24.70 -12.68 -11.90
N THR A 349 -24.39 -11.44 -12.26
CA THR A 349 -23.02 -10.99 -12.56
C THR A 349 -22.45 -10.28 -11.35
N SER A 350 -21.23 -10.63 -10.92
CA SER A 350 -20.52 -9.89 -9.87
C SER A 350 -19.39 -9.04 -10.43
N ILE A 351 -19.24 -7.84 -9.90
CA ILE A 351 -18.20 -6.88 -10.26
C ILE A 351 -17.49 -6.48 -8.97
N ASP A 352 -16.19 -6.78 -8.90
CA ASP A 352 -15.36 -6.53 -7.73
C ASP A 352 -14.60 -5.22 -7.90
N TYR A 353 -14.89 -4.27 -7.02
CA TYR A 353 -14.25 -2.95 -6.99
C TYR A 353 -13.19 -2.83 -5.91
N VAL A 354 -13.25 -3.65 -4.85
CA VAL A 354 -12.25 -3.71 -3.77
C VAL A 354 -11.93 -2.32 -3.20
N GLY A 355 -12.96 -1.48 -3.06
CA GLY A 355 -12.85 -0.13 -2.51
C GLY A 355 -12.36 0.96 -3.47
N THR A 356 -12.23 0.67 -4.77
CA THR A 356 -11.78 1.67 -5.78
C THR A 356 -12.81 2.77 -6.06
N ILE A 357 -14.10 2.50 -5.85
CA ILE A 357 -15.16 3.53 -5.90
C ILE A 357 -15.41 4.04 -4.49
N ILE A 358 -15.24 5.35 -4.30
CA ILE A 358 -15.45 6.06 -3.04
C ILE A 358 -16.65 6.99 -3.16
N VAL A 359 -17.57 6.90 -2.19
CA VAL A 359 -18.79 7.71 -2.09
C VAL A 359 -18.67 8.63 -0.86
N PRO A 360 -18.19 9.87 -1.03
CA PRO A 360 -18.04 10.80 0.09
C PRO A 360 -19.38 11.39 0.57
N PRO A 361 -19.41 12.07 1.73
CA PRO A 361 -20.62 12.71 2.25
C PRO A 361 -21.25 13.67 1.23
N GLY A 362 -22.57 13.59 1.07
CA GLY A 362 -23.34 14.39 0.12
C GLY A 362 -23.44 13.82 -1.30
N TRP A 363 -22.84 12.65 -1.55
CA TRP A 363 -22.88 11.98 -2.85
C TRP A 363 -23.75 10.72 -2.83
N SER A 364 -24.23 10.32 -4.01
CA SER A 364 -24.95 9.06 -4.20
C SER A 364 -24.21 8.08 -5.10
N PHE A 365 -24.46 6.80 -4.86
CA PHE A 365 -24.09 5.67 -5.69
C PHE A 365 -25.34 4.94 -6.14
N TYR A 366 -25.44 4.64 -7.43
CA TYR A 366 -26.70 4.22 -8.03
C TYR A 366 -26.47 3.10 -9.05
N ILE A 367 -27.35 2.10 -8.99
CA ILE A 367 -27.33 0.97 -9.92
C ILE A 367 -28.69 0.91 -10.60
N ARG A 368 -28.67 0.83 -11.92
CA ARG A 368 -29.85 0.60 -12.76
C ARG A 368 -29.72 -0.74 -13.44
N LEU A 369 -30.68 -1.61 -13.19
CA LEU A 369 -30.88 -2.84 -13.96
C LEU A 369 -32.07 -2.64 -14.89
N LEU A 370 -31.85 -2.83 -16.19
CA LEU A 370 -32.89 -2.89 -17.21
C LEU A 370 -33.16 -4.35 -17.58
N ASN A 371 -34.44 -4.71 -17.62
CA ASN A 371 -34.92 -5.94 -18.25
C ASN A 371 -35.27 -5.66 -19.73
N PRO A 372 -34.37 -5.89 -20.71
CA PRO A 372 -34.64 -5.61 -22.13
C PRO A 372 -35.53 -6.66 -22.80
N ASN A 373 -35.96 -7.70 -22.06
CA ASN A 373 -36.67 -8.82 -22.64
C ASN A 373 -38.15 -8.49 -22.92
N SER A 374 -38.77 -9.23 -23.84
CA SER A 374 -40.19 -9.13 -24.17
C SER A 374 -41.13 -9.70 -23.09
N SER A 375 -40.58 -10.33 -22.05
CA SER A 375 -41.30 -10.86 -20.89
C SER A 375 -40.78 -10.24 -19.59
N GLY A 376 -41.57 -10.38 -18.51
CA GLY A 376 -41.08 -10.09 -17.17
C GLY A 376 -39.90 -11.00 -16.78
N SER A 377 -39.01 -10.51 -15.92
CA SER A 377 -37.88 -11.25 -15.39
C SER A 377 -37.79 -11.06 -13.88
N SER A 378 -37.40 -12.12 -13.18
CA SER A 378 -37.03 -12.05 -11.76
C SER A 378 -35.57 -11.62 -11.66
N ASN A 379 -35.33 -10.44 -11.09
CA ASN A 379 -34.01 -9.81 -11.02
C ASN A 379 -33.68 -9.38 -9.58
N ASN A 380 -32.40 -9.17 -9.31
CA ASN A 380 -31.92 -8.68 -8.02
C ASN A 380 -30.72 -7.72 -8.18
N ILE A 381 -30.53 -6.86 -7.18
CA ILE A 381 -29.32 -6.07 -7.00
C ILE A 381 -28.82 -6.29 -5.57
N THR A 382 -27.53 -6.54 -5.43
CA THR A 382 -26.82 -6.64 -4.15
C THR A 382 -25.59 -5.74 -4.19
N VAL A 383 -25.37 -4.97 -3.14
CA VAL A 383 -24.18 -4.10 -2.99
C VAL A 383 -23.52 -4.39 -1.65
N VAL A 384 -22.20 -4.45 -1.67
CA VAL A 384 -21.35 -4.57 -0.48
C VAL A 384 -20.40 -3.38 -0.45
N TRP A 385 -20.31 -2.69 0.69
CA TRP A 385 -19.42 -1.55 0.89
C TRP A 385 -18.88 -1.54 2.31
N SER A 386 -17.73 -0.88 2.48
CA SER A 386 -17.18 -0.57 3.79
C SER A 386 -17.32 0.91 4.11
N GLU A 387 -17.60 1.25 5.37
CA GLU A 387 -17.69 2.63 5.84
C GLU A 387 -16.47 3.03 6.65
N ILE A 388 -15.79 4.10 6.23
CA ILE A 388 -14.53 4.55 6.85
C ILE A 388 -14.66 6.01 7.21
N LEU A 389 -14.19 6.38 8.41
CA LEU A 389 -14.04 7.78 8.81
C LEU A 389 -13.04 8.46 7.88
N THR A 390 -13.48 9.52 7.21
CA THR A 390 -12.69 10.31 6.25
C THR A 390 -12.60 11.76 6.65
#